data_AF-X1UBP8-F1
#
_entry.id   AF-X1UBP8-F1
#
_cell.length_a   1.000
_cell.length_b   1.000
_cell.length_c   1.000
_cell.angle_alpha   90.00
_cell.angle_beta   90.00
_cell.angle_gamma   90.00
#
_symmetry.space_group_name_H-M   'P 1'
#
loop_
_entity.id
_entity.type
_entity.pdbx_description
1 polymer ?
#
loop_
_entity_poly.entity_id
_entity_poly.type
_entity_poly.pdbx_seq_one_letter_code
_entity_poly.pdbx_strand_id
1 'polypeptide(L)'
;MIAIPRDTKRDLALLETEETDVVFMPSVAEMYPEQFNSWIEVGRVAERLEGASRPGHFKGVTTVCAKLFNIIQPTRAYFGQKDAQQAVVIKKMVADLNMNLEIVTIPTVREPDGLAVSSRNTYLNPEERQAAVVLYQALSLAQQLWSQGEKDAQRLREEMIGLIKKQPLATIDYVSIADAETLDELDRV
;
A
#
# COMPACT_ATOMS: atom_id res chain seq x y z
N MET A 1 -13.15 14.67 5.89
CA MET A 1 -12.25 13.52 6.17
C MET A 1 -13.11 12.36 6.61
N ILE A 2 -13.07 11.24 5.90
CA ILE A 2 -13.70 10.00 6.36
C ILE A 2 -12.87 9.47 7.53
N ALA A 3 -13.51 9.18 8.66
CA ALA A 3 -12.82 8.69 9.85
C ALA A 3 -12.27 7.28 9.61
N ILE A 4 -11.00 7.05 9.98
CA ILE A 4 -10.39 5.71 9.96
C ILE A 4 -11.14 4.84 10.99
N PRO A 5 -11.56 3.61 10.65
CA PRO A 5 -12.23 2.73 11.60
C PRO A 5 -11.29 2.44 12.77
N ARG A 6 -11.80 2.52 14.00
CA ARG A 6 -11.04 2.23 15.23
C ARG A 6 -11.88 1.34 16.12
N ASP A 7 -11.38 0.14 16.40
CA ASP A 7 -12.02 -0.80 17.32
C ASP A 7 -10.96 -1.55 18.13
N THR A 8 -10.36 -0.84 19.08
CA THR A 8 -9.28 -1.36 19.92
C THR A 8 -9.62 -2.68 20.60
N LYS A 9 -10.87 -2.85 21.06
CA LYS A 9 -11.27 -4.08 21.75
C LYS A 9 -11.23 -5.28 20.80
N ARG A 10 -11.76 -5.10 19.59
CA ARG A 10 -11.71 -6.13 18.55
C ARG A 10 -10.28 -6.42 18.12
N ASP A 11 -9.48 -5.38 17.87
CA ASP A 11 -8.10 -5.52 17.41
C ASP A 11 -7.25 -6.30 18.43
N LEU A 12 -7.37 -5.99 19.72
CA LEU A 12 -6.68 -6.70 20.81
C LEU A 12 -7.11 -8.17 20.92
N ALA A 13 -8.42 -8.45 20.81
CA ALA A 13 -8.91 -9.83 20.87
C ALA A 13 -8.38 -10.70 19.71
N LEU A 14 -8.23 -10.13 18.51
CA LEU A 14 -7.64 -10.83 17.36
C LEU A 14 -6.14 -11.07 17.57
N LEU A 15 -5.40 -10.08 18.07
CA LEU A 15 -3.97 -10.22 18.33
C LEU A 15 -3.67 -11.22 19.45
N GLU A 16 -4.56 -11.32 20.45
CA GLU A 16 -4.47 -12.33 21.51
C GLU A 16 -4.59 -13.75 20.96
N THR A 17 -5.49 -13.99 19.98
CA THR A 17 -5.60 -15.31 19.33
C THR A 17 -4.39 -15.69 18.48
N GLU A 18 -3.62 -14.70 18.04
CA GLU A 18 -2.38 -14.88 17.27
C GLU A 18 -1.13 -14.86 18.18
N GLU A 19 -1.32 -14.96 19.50
CA GLU A 19 -0.23 -15.00 20.50
C GLU A 19 0.73 -13.79 20.42
N THR A 20 0.20 -12.60 20.10
CA THR A 20 1.02 -11.38 20.03
C THR A 20 1.52 -10.97 21.42
N ASP A 21 2.84 -10.91 21.60
CA ASP A 21 3.46 -10.59 22.90
C ASP A 21 3.14 -9.17 23.41
N VAL A 22 3.19 -8.18 22.51
CA VAL A 22 3.07 -6.75 22.85
C VAL A 22 2.30 -5.99 21.77
N VAL A 23 1.36 -5.15 22.21
CA VAL A 23 0.70 -4.17 21.36
C VAL A 23 1.14 -2.76 21.76
N PHE A 24 1.94 -2.11 20.91
CA PHE A 24 2.40 -0.73 21.14
C PHE A 24 1.35 0.28 20.66
N MET A 25 0.73 0.98 21.61
CA MET A 25 -0.41 1.89 21.36
C MET A 25 -0.16 3.32 21.89
N PRO A 26 0.82 4.06 21.33
CA PRO A 26 1.10 5.41 21.79
C PRO A 26 -0.02 6.37 21.38
N SER A 27 -0.22 7.41 22.19
CA SER A 27 -1.02 8.57 21.82
C SER A 27 -0.32 9.41 20.74
N VAL A 28 -1.11 10.29 20.09
CA VAL A 28 -0.56 11.26 19.12
C VAL A 28 0.48 12.16 19.77
N ALA A 29 0.25 12.60 21.01
CA ALA A 29 1.16 13.50 21.72
C ALA A 29 2.49 12.81 22.10
N GLU A 30 2.47 11.51 22.40
CA GLU A 30 3.70 10.73 22.63
C GLU A 30 4.50 10.56 21.35
N MET A 31 3.82 10.30 20.22
CA MET A 31 4.52 10.19 18.94
C MET A 31 5.01 11.55 18.44
N TYR A 32 4.23 12.61 18.62
CA TYR A 32 4.49 13.95 18.07
C TYR A 32 4.29 15.01 19.17
N PRO A 33 5.32 15.27 19.99
CA PRO A 33 5.24 16.29 21.03
C PRO A 33 5.11 17.69 20.42
N GLU A 34 4.76 18.66 21.25
CA GLU A 34 4.78 20.07 20.86
C GLU A 34 6.15 20.41 20.26
N GLN A 35 6.15 21.16 19.14
CA GLN A 35 7.35 21.56 18.39
C GLN A 35 8.06 20.45 17.61
N PHE A 36 7.44 19.28 17.42
CA PHE A 36 7.98 18.27 16.49
C PHE A 36 8.17 18.86 15.08
N ASN A 37 9.41 18.91 14.60
CA ASN A 37 9.80 19.59 13.37
C ASN A 37 10.84 18.81 12.56
N SER A 38 10.78 17.47 12.60
CA SER A 38 11.69 16.59 11.85
C SER A 38 10.90 15.63 10.99
N TRP A 39 11.38 15.36 9.77
CA TRP A 39 10.74 14.42 8.85
C TRP A 39 11.77 13.77 7.93
N ILE A 40 11.36 12.69 7.28
CA ILE A 40 12.14 11.97 6.27
C ILE A 40 11.42 12.07 4.94
N GLU A 41 12.16 12.29 3.86
CA GLU A 41 11.66 12.31 2.48
C GLU A 41 12.53 11.39 1.63
N VAL A 42 11.90 10.47 0.90
CA VAL A 42 12.59 9.36 0.20
C VAL A 42 12.46 9.54 -1.31
N GLY A 43 13.18 10.54 -1.83
CA GLY A 43 13.43 10.81 -3.25
C GLY A 43 12.29 10.46 -4.24
N ARG A 44 12.70 10.07 -5.45
CA ARG A 44 11.80 9.88 -6.60
C ARG A 44 10.76 8.78 -6.42
N VAL A 45 11.11 7.71 -5.71
CA VAL A 45 10.18 6.58 -5.48
C VAL A 45 8.96 6.99 -4.65
N ALA A 46 9.03 8.08 -3.90
CA ALA A 46 7.92 8.63 -3.13
C ALA A 46 7.08 9.69 -3.89
N GLU A 47 7.49 10.11 -5.10
CA GLU A 47 6.85 11.21 -5.83
C GLU A 47 5.83 10.75 -6.87
N ARG A 48 5.88 9.48 -7.28
CA ARG A 48 5.07 8.89 -8.37
C ARG A 48 3.85 8.17 -7.81
N LEU A 49 2.94 7.69 -8.67
CA LEU A 49 1.81 6.84 -8.28
C LEU A 49 1.02 7.42 -7.09
N GLU A 50 0.96 6.73 -5.95
CA GLU A 50 0.30 7.23 -4.73
C GLU A 50 0.92 8.54 -4.23
N GLY A 51 2.20 8.79 -4.47
CA GLY A 51 2.89 10.02 -4.11
C GLY A 51 2.38 11.23 -4.89
N ALA A 52 2.08 11.04 -6.18
CA ALA A 52 1.51 12.06 -7.04
C ALA A 52 0.02 12.30 -6.71
N SER A 53 -0.73 11.21 -6.48
CA SER A 53 -2.15 11.28 -6.11
C SER A 53 -2.36 11.83 -4.69
N ARG A 54 -1.39 11.61 -3.79
CA ARG A 54 -1.49 11.95 -2.35
C ARG A 54 -0.24 12.72 -1.89
N PRO A 55 -0.10 14.00 -2.28
CA PRO A 55 1.06 14.81 -1.92
C PRO A 55 1.36 14.82 -0.41
N GLY A 56 2.61 14.56 -0.06
CA GLY A 56 3.07 14.49 1.34
C GLY A 56 2.73 13.18 2.08
N HIS A 57 2.02 12.24 1.47
CA HIS A 57 1.67 10.96 2.11
C HIS A 57 2.91 10.19 2.59
N PHE A 58 3.91 10.02 1.72
CA PHE A 58 5.10 9.24 2.04
C PHE A 58 6.04 9.95 3.02
N LYS A 59 6.03 11.28 3.10
CA LYS A 59 6.72 12.02 4.17
C LYS A 59 6.17 11.61 5.55
N GLY A 60 4.84 11.52 5.67
CA GLY A 60 4.20 11.04 6.90
C GLY A 60 4.55 9.59 7.22
N VAL A 61 4.45 8.70 6.22
CA VAL A 61 4.74 7.26 6.37
C VAL A 61 6.19 7.01 6.79
N THR A 62 7.15 7.59 6.09
CA THR A 62 8.59 7.40 6.37
C THR A 62 8.96 7.98 7.73
N THR A 63 8.43 9.15 8.09
CA THR A 63 8.65 9.76 9.40
C THR A 63 8.11 8.90 10.54
N VAL A 64 6.88 8.37 10.44
CA VAL A 64 6.33 7.51 11.50
C VAL A 64 7.06 6.17 11.57
N CYS A 65 7.37 5.55 10.42
CA CYS A 65 8.09 4.27 10.39
C CYS A 65 9.50 4.40 10.98
N ALA A 66 10.26 5.44 10.65
CA ALA A 66 11.58 5.64 11.22
C ALA A 66 11.54 5.84 12.75
N LYS A 67 10.54 6.58 13.26
CA LYS A 67 10.32 6.69 14.71
C LYS A 67 10.02 5.33 15.33
N LEU A 68 9.11 4.56 14.73
CA LEU A 68 8.77 3.22 15.22
C LEU A 68 9.97 2.26 15.20
N PHE A 69 10.79 2.29 14.15
CA PHE A 69 12.00 1.47 14.08
C PHE A 69 13.02 1.84 15.16
N ASN A 70 13.16 3.13 15.48
CA ASN A 70 14.04 3.57 16.57
C ASN A 70 13.51 3.21 17.96
N ILE A 71 12.18 3.21 18.15
CA ILE A 71 11.53 2.88 19.42
C ILE A 71 11.54 1.37 19.67
N ILE A 72 11.12 0.58 18.68
CA ILE A 72 10.90 -0.86 18.81
C ILE A 72 12.18 -1.67 18.54
N GLN A 73 13.08 -1.14 17.70
CA GLN A 73 14.33 -1.81 17.27
C GLN A 73 14.11 -3.24 16.75
N PRO A 74 13.17 -3.45 15.79
CA PRO A 74 12.86 -4.79 15.32
C PRO A 74 14.01 -5.35 14.47
N THR A 75 14.24 -6.66 14.53
CA THR A 75 15.12 -7.34 13.55
C THR A 75 14.47 -7.43 12.18
N ARG A 76 13.13 -7.56 12.14
CA ARG A 76 12.32 -7.66 10.93
C ARG A 76 11.05 -6.82 11.06
N ALA A 77 10.67 -6.11 10.01
CA ALA A 77 9.39 -5.43 9.91
C ALA A 77 8.62 -5.91 8.67
N TYR A 78 7.34 -6.22 8.86
CA TYR A 78 6.49 -6.86 7.85
C TYR A 78 5.54 -5.85 7.21
N PHE A 79 5.53 -5.79 5.88
CA PHE A 79 4.69 -4.87 5.11
C PHE A 79 3.95 -5.61 4.01
N GLY A 80 2.65 -5.33 3.83
CA GLY A 80 1.84 -5.95 2.79
C GLY A 80 2.17 -5.46 1.38
N GLN A 81 2.29 -6.39 0.42
CA GLN A 81 2.48 -6.10 -1.00
C GLN A 81 1.33 -5.27 -1.60
N LYS A 82 0.15 -5.31 -0.97
CA LYS A 82 -1.01 -4.51 -1.36
C LYS A 82 -0.69 -3.01 -1.40
N ASP A 83 0.23 -2.53 -0.57
CA ASP A 83 0.77 -1.18 -0.62
C ASP A 83 2.19 -1.20 -1.21
N ALA A 84 2.32 -1.69 -2.45
CA ALA A 84 3.62 -2.00 -3.10
C ALA A 84 4.60 -0.83 -3.07
N GLN A 85 4.16 0.38 -3.44
CA GLN A 85 4.99 1.58 -3.40
C GLN A 85 5.49 1.89 -1.98
N GLN A 86 4.65 1.71 -0.95
CA GLN A 86 5.07 1.90 0.44
C GLN A 86 6.20 0.94 0.81
N ALA A 87 6.09 -0.34 0.42
CA ALA A 87 7.14 -1.32 0.68
C ALA A 87 8.47 -0.91 0.00
N VAL A 88 8.42 -0.42 -1.24
CA VAL A 88 9.60 0.09 -1.97
C VAL A 88 10.20 1.31 -1.27
N VAL A 89 9.37 2.30 -0.92
CA VAL A 89 9.78 3.52 -0.22
C VAL A 89 10.44 3.20 1.13
N ILE A 90 9.86 2.30 1.92
CA ILE A 90 10.42 1.90 3.23
C ILE A 90 11.71 1.10 3.06
N LYS A 91 11.80 0.18 2.10
CA LYS A 91 13.05 -0.54 1.79
C LYS A 91 14.17 0.44 1.42
N LYS A 92 13.87 1.43 0.56
CA LYS A 92 14.85 2.44 0.15
C LYS A 92 15.30 3.29 1.34
N MET A 93 14.36 3.72 2.20
CA MET A 93 14.67 4.46 3.43
C MET A 93 15.61 3.68 4.35
N VAL A 94 15.30 2.40 4.61
CA VAL A 94 16.08 1.53 5.49
C VAL A 94 17.50 1.35 4.96
N ALA A 95 17.64 1.11 3.65
CA ALA A 95 18.94 0.98 2.99
C ALA A 95 19.74 2.28 3.05
N ASP A 96 19.14 3.42 2.67
CA ASP A 96 19.83 4.71 2.58
C ASP A 96 20.29 5.25 3.94
N LEU A 97 19.52 4.97 4.99
CA LEU A 97 19.82 5.40 6.34
C LEU A 97 20.60 4.35 7.16
N ASN A 98 21.04 3.27 6.51
CA ASN A 98 21.79 2.17 7.13
C ASN A 98 21.10 1.61 8.38
N MET A 99 19.77 1.49 8.34
CA MET A 99 19.00 1.01 9.49
C MET A 99 19.20 -0.50 9.65
N ASN A 100 19.38 -0.94 10.89
CA ASN A 100 19.68 -2.33 11.22
C ASN A 100 18.42 -3.19 11.36
N LEU A 101 17.63 -3.32 10.29
CA LEU A 101 16.46 -4.19 10.22
C LEU A 101 16.21 -4.68 8.79
N GLU A 102 15.55 -5.82 8.66
CA GLU A 102 15.07 -6.37 7.39
C GLU A 102 13.61 -5.97 7.14
N ILE A 103 13.30 -5.51 5.93
CA ILE A 103 11.92 -5.26 5.49
C ILE A 103 11.40 -6.47 4.70
N VAL A 104 10.44 -7.18 5.29
CA VAL A 104 9.82 -8.37 4.70
C VAL A 104 8.50 -7.98 4.04
N THR A 105 8.38 -8.19 2.73
CA THR A 105 7.13 -7.95 2.00
C THR A 105 6.29 -9.21 1.95
N ILE A 106 5.05 -9.15 2.43
CA ILE A 106 4.12 -10.28 2.45
C ILE A 106 3.08 -10.18 1.31
N PRO A 107 2.67 -11.30 0.68
CA PRO A 107 1.70 -11.27 -0.42
C PRO A 107 0.37 -10.61 -0.05
N THR A 108 -0.29 -10.03 -1.05
CA THR A 108 -1.63 -9.45 -0.88
C THR A 108 -2.67 -10.51 -0.52
N VAL A 109 -3.25 -10.40 0.68
CA VAL A 109 -4.41 -11.20 1.09
C VAL A 109 -5.67 -10.69 0.39
N ARG A 110 -6.52 -11.61 -0.05
CA ARG A 110 -7.74 -11.32 -0.81
C ARG A 110 -8.94 -12.02 -0.20
N GLU A 111 -10.10 -11.41 -0.35
CA GLU A 111 -11.41 -12.03 -0.12
C GLU A 111 -11.67 -13.13 -1.17
N PRO A 112 -12.64 -14.04 -0.98
CA PRO A 112 -12.88 -15.17 -1.89
C PRO A 112 -13.15 -14.79 -3.36
N ASP A 113 -13.67 -13.58 -3.60
CA ASP A 113 -13.93 -13.03 -4.94
C ASP A 113 -12.73 -12.27 -5.52
N GLY A 114 -11.60 -12.25 -4.81
CA GLY A 114 -10.34 -11.65 -5.24
C GLY A 114 -10.16 -10.19 -4.85
N LEU A 115 -11.15 -9.53 -4.23
CA LEU A 115 -10.95 -8.17 -3.73
C LEU A 115 -9.83 -8.17 -2.68
N ALA A 116 -8.88 -7.24 -2.79
CA ALA A 116 -7.82 -7.12 -1.79
C ALA A 116 -8.41 -6.73 -0.43
N VAL A 117 -7.99 -7.42 0.64
CA VAL A 117 -8.44 -7.10 2.00
C VAL A 117 -7.94 -5.71 2.38
N SER A 118 -8.87 -4.87 2.83
CA SER A 118 -8.59 -3.49 3.23
C SER A 118 -9.62 -3.04 4.26
N SER A 119 -9.17 -2.36 5.31
CA SER A 119 -10.08 -1.72 6.28
C SER A 119 -11.01 -0.71 5.63
N ARG A 120 -10.64 -0.16 4.46
CA ARG A 120 -11.50 0.76 3.68
C ARG A 120 -12.64 0.07 2.95
N ASN A 121 -12.65 -1.27 2.85
CA ASN A 121 -13.77 -2.00 2.25
C ASN A 121 -15.06 -1.79 3.05
N THR A 122 -14.98 -1.45 4.34
CA THR A 122 -16.15 -1.15 5.19
C THR A 122 -16.91 0.10 4.78
N TYR A 123 -16.32 0.95 3.92
CA TYR A 123 -17.00 2.15 3.40
C TYR A 123 -17.87 1.85 2.19
N LEU A 124 -17.66 0.71 1.53
CA LEU A 124 -18.40 0.33 0.34
C LEU A 124 -19.79 -0.17 0.76
N ASN A 125 -20.83 0.38 0.14
CA ASN A 125 -22.14 -0.25 0.19
C ASN A 125 -22.14 -1.59 -0.59
N PRO A 126 -23.19 -2.42 -0.49
CA PRO A 126 -23.20 -3.73 -1.17
C PRO A 126 -22.97 -3.66 -2.69
N GLU A 127 -23.49 -2.65 -3.38
CA GLU A 127 -23.32 -2.47 -4.83
C GLU A 127 -21.89 -2.05 -5.17
N GLU A 128 -21.35 -1.08 -4.43
CA GLU A 128 -19.96 -0.62 -4.57
C GLU A 128 -18.97 -1.75 -4.26
N ARG A 129 -19.26 -2.59 -3.27
CA ARG A 129 -18.41 -3.73 -2.89
C ARG A 129 -18.36 -4.76 -4.02
N GLN A 130 -19.48 -5.06 -4.67
CA GLN A 130 -19.50 -5.94 -5.84
C GLN A 130 -18.78 -5.29 -7.02
N ALA A 131 -18.98 -3.99 -7.24
CA ALA A 131 -18.30 -3.23 -8.29
C ALA A 131 -16.77 -3.21 -8.13
N ALA A 132 -16.25 -3.10 -6.90
CA ALA A 132 -14.82 -3.00 -6.61
C ALA A 132 -14.00 -4.23 -7.09
N VAL A 133 -14.64 -5.38 -7.28
CA VAL A 133 -14.00 -6.61 -7.80
C VAL A 133 -13.41 -6.39 -9.20
N VAL A 134 -13.90 -5.40 -9.97
CA VAL A 134 -13.39 -5.05 -11.29
C VAL A 134 -11.88 -4.73 -11.29
N LEU A 135 -11.34 -4.22 -10.18
CA LEU A 135 -9.91 -3.93 -10.06
C LEU A 135 -9.07 -5.21 -10.08
N TYR A 136 -9.53 -6.26 -9.39
CA TYR A 136 -8.88 -7.57 -9.42
C TYR A 136 -9.00 -8.22 -10.80
N GLN A 137 -10.16 -8.08 -11.45
CA GLN A 137 -10.36 -8.57 -12.81
C GLN A 137 -9.41 -7.88 -13.81
N ALA A 138 -9.18 -6.58 -13.68
CA ALA A 138 -8.25 -5.83 -14.52
C ALA A 138 -6.80 -6.29 -14.34
N LEU A 139 -6.36 -6.49 -13.10
CA LEU A 139 -5.03 -7.05 -12.82
C LEU A 139 -4.87 -8.47 -13.39
N SER A 140 -5.91 -9.29 -13.25
CA SER A 140 -5.92 -10.66 -13.78
C SER A 140 -5.89 -10.68 -15.31
N LEU A 141 -6.60 -9.77 -15.97
CA LEU A 141 -6.57 -9.60 -17.42
C LEU A 141 -5.16 -9.22 -17.89
N ALA A 142 -4.51 -8.25 -17.25
CA ALA A 142 -3.14 -7.86 -17.58
C ALA A 142 -2.16 -9.03 -17.41
N GLN A 143 -2.27 -9.78 -16.31
CA GLN A 143 -1.46 -10.98 -16.09
C GLN A 143 -1.68 -12.03 -17.19
N GLN A 144 -2.93 -12.27 -17.58
CA GLN A 144 -3.27 -13.21 -18.64
C GLN A 144 -2.65 -12.79 -19.97
N LEU A 145 -2.85 -11.53 -20.40
CA LEU A 145 -2.28 -11.02 -21.65
C LEU A 145 -0.75 -11.08 -21.66
N TRP A 146 -0.12 -10.71 -20.54
CA TRP A 146 1.33 -10.81 -20.38
C TRP A 146 1.85 -12.25 -20.50
N SER A 147 1.12 -13.21 -19.94
CA SER A 147 1.44 -14.65 -20.04
C SER A 147 1.25 -15.20 -21.46
N GLN A 148 0.37 -14.56 -22.25
CA GLN A 148 0.12 -14.89 -23.67
C GLN A 148 1.12 -14.21 -24.63
N GLY A 149 2.08 -13.45 -24.08
CA GLY A 149 3.18 -12.86 -24.87
C GLY A 149 3.01 -11.39 -25.18
N GLU A 150 1.96 -10.72 -24.68
CA GLU A 150 1.91 -9.25 -24.75
C GLU A 150 3.00 -8.67 -23.85
N LYS A 151 3.77 -7.72 -24.39
CA LYS A 151 4.90 -7.07 -23.71
C LYS A 151 4.81 -5.55 -23.78
N ASP A 152 3.96 -5.00 -24.64
CA ASP A 152 3.70 -3.57 -24.69
C ASP A 152 2.91 -3.14 -23.45
N ALA A 153 3.55 -2.35 -22.59
CA ALA A 153 2.96 -1.89 -21.34
C ALA A 153 1.78 -0.93 -21.60
N GLN A 154 1.81 -0.15 -22.68
CA GLN A 154 0.72 0.74 -23.02
C GLN A 154 -0.53 -0.05 -23.39
N ARG A 155 -0.37 -1.10 -24.20
CA ARG A 155 -1.49 -1.99 -24.55
C ARG A 155 -2.09 -2.67 -23.32
N LEU A 156 -1.26 -3.16 -22.40
CA LEU A 156 -1.74 -3.75 -21.14
C LEU A 156 -2.52 -2.71 -20.30
N ARG A 157 -2.02 -1.47 -20.16
CA ARG A 157 -2.74 -0.39 -19.46
C ARG A 157 -4.10 -0.10 -20.12
N GLU A 158 -4.15 -0.03 -21.44
CA GLU A 158 -5.38 0.24 -22.20
C GLU A 158 -6.45 -0.84 -21.98
N GLU A 159 -6.07 -2.12 -22.00
CA GLU A 159 -6.98 -3.24 -21.74
C GLU A 159 -7.52 -3.21 -20.29
N MET A 160 -6.67 -2.91 -19.31
CA MET A 160 -7.09 -2.72 -17.92
C MET A 160 -8.08 -1.55 -17.78
N ILE A 161 -7.77 -0.39 -18.37
CA ILE A 161 -8.64 0.79 -18.35
C ILE A 161 -9.97 0.49 -19.03
N GLY A 162 -9.94 -0.20 -20.17
CA GLY A 162 -11.13 -0.60 -20.93
C GLY A 162 -12.04 -1.52 -20.13
N LEU A 163 -11.48 -2.45 -19.35
CA LEU A 163 -12.26 -3.31 -18.46
C LEU A 163 -12.87 -2.53 -17.30
N ILE A 164 -12.09 -1.69 -16.61
CA ILE A 164 -12.57 -0.92 -15.45
C ILE A 164 -13.71 0.03 -15.85
N LYS A 165 -13.61 0.69 -17.02
CA LYS A 165 -14.64 1.61 -17.53
C LYS A 165 -16.00 0.95 -17.80
N LYS A 166 -16.09 -0.38 -17.87
CA LYS A 166 -17.37 -1.10 -17.98
C LYS A 166 -18.15 -1.09 -16.66
N GLN A 167 -17.50 -0.77 -15.54
CA GLN A 167 -18.12 -0.66 -14.22
C GLN A 167 -18.41 0.82 -13.91
N PRO A 168 -19.67 1.30 -14.01
CA PRO A 168 -19.99 2.72 -13.84
C PRO A 168 -19.73 3.27 -12.43
N LEU A 169 -19.65 2.41 -11.41
CA LEU A 169 -19.32 2.82 -10.04
C LEU A 169 -17.81 2.99 -9.79
N ALA A 170 -16.96 2.62 -10.76
CA ALA A 170 -15.51 2.70 -10.64
C ALA A 170 -14.95 3.93 -11.38
N THR A 171 -14.38 4.86 -10.61
CA THR A 171 -13.61 6.00 -11.15
C THR A 171 -12.12 5.70 -11.03
N ILE A 172 -11.42 5.72 -12.16
CA ILE A 172 -9.97 5.48 -12.22
C ILE A 172 -9.23 6.73 -11.76
N ASP A 173 -8.31 6.56 -10.81
CA ASP A 173 -7.28 7.56 -10.48
C ASP A 173 -6.10 7.43 -11.46
N TYR A 174 -5.45 6.25 -11.46
CA TYR A 174 -4.43 5.89 -12.44
C TYR A 174 -4.42 4.38 -12.70
N VAL A 175 -3.77 3.98 -13.79
CA VAL A 175 -3.35 2.60 -14.08
C VAL A 175 -1.90 2.67 -14.53
N SER A 176 -1.04 1.89 -13.89
CA SER A 176 0.41 1.95 -14.08
C SER A 176 0.99 0.56 -14.31
N ILE A 177 2.02 0.50 -15.14
CA ILE A 177 2.91 -0.65 -15.30
C ILE A 177 4.33 -0.13 -15.17
N ALA A 178 4.94 -0.38 -14.02
CA ALA A 178 6.19 0.24 -13.63
C ALA A 178 7.22 -0.79 -13.17
N ASP A 179 8.49 -0.40 -13.20
CA ASP A 179 9.58 -1.15 -12.60
C ASP A 179 9.32 -1.38 -11.10
N ALA A 180 9.57 -2.61 -10.63
CA ALA A 180 9.23 -3.01 -9.26
C ALA A 180 10.09 -2.35 -8.17
N GLU A 181 11.26 -1.80 -8.53
CA GLU A 181 12.22 -1.19 -7.61
C GLU A 181 12.25 0.33 -7.76
N THR A 182 12.31 0.84 -8.99
CA THR A 182 12.43 2.28 -9.27
C THR A 182 11.09 2.98 -9.41
N LEU A 183 10.03 2.21 -9.68
CA LEU A 183 8.70 2.73 -10.02
C LEU A 183 8.72 3.67 -11.23
N ASP A 184 9.69 3.49 -12.14
CA ASP A 184 9.67 4.12 -13.47
C ASP A 184 8.60 3.45 -14.31
N GLU A 185 7.77 4.24 -14.99
CA GLU A 185 6.85 3.70 -16.00
C GLU A 185 7.64 2.97 -17.07
N LEU A 186 7.13 1.80 -17.43
CA LEU A 186 7.71 0.97 -18.48
C LEU A 186 6.93 1.17 -19.77
N ASP A 187 7.66 1.18 -20.89
CA ASP A 187 7.09 1.01 -22.22
C ASP A 187 6.93 -0.48 -22.55
N ARG A 188 7.75 -1.34 -21.93
CA ARG A 188 7.79 -2.78 -22.18
C ARG A 188 8.06 -3.59 -20.91
N VAL A 189 7.40 -4.74 -20.79
CA VAL A 189 7.52 -5.74 -19.69
C VAL A 189 7.85 -7.15 -20.20
#